data_AF-A0A7S0M6J0-F1
#
_entry.id   AF-A0A7S0M6J0-F1
#
_cell.length_a   1.000
_cell.length_b   1.000
_cell.length_c   1.000
_cell.angle_alpha   90.00
_cell.angle_beta   90.00
_cell.angle_gamma   90.00
#
_symmetry.space_group_name_H-M   'P 1'
#
loop_
_entity.id
_entity.type
_entity.pdbx_description
1 polymer ?
#
loop_
_entity_poly.entity_id
_entity_poly.type
_entity_poly.pdbx_seq_one_letter_code
_entity_poly.pdbx_strand_id
1 'polypeptide(L)'
;AAWWRWRWAGLLAAKEARRKMLAVPLMWMVCAVAYYGHVFAYPLVLESRLAMPAQDRFVAVMLAGAVEIPGVAVGACLIDVRGVGRRLSILGFYLAAAATALSAPLLMDASAFLAANMLLKTLLNAPFSILWVTTAELFPTTHRATAVALCSGAARVAGIATPPLFAWALTRSVAAAYM
;
A
#
# COMPACT_ATOMS: atom_id res chain seq x y z
N ALA A 1 4.73 -40.64 4.67
CA ALA A 1 5.70 -39.54 4.77
C ALA A 1 5.11 -38.28 4.10
N ALA A 2 5.17 -37.14 4.77
CA ALA A 2 4.57 -35.88 4.31
C ALA A 2 5.23 -35.36 3.02
N TRP A 3 4.66 -35.70 1.86
CA TRP A 3 5.09 -35.29 0.52
C TRP A 3 5.22 -33.76 0.34
N TRP A 4 4.53 -32.97 1.18
CA TRP A 4 4.63 -31.52 1.20
C TRP A 4 5.99 -30.99 1.68
N ARG A 5 6.71 -31.71 2.55
CA ARG A 5 7.97 -31.25 3.16
C ARG A 5 9.10 -31.13 2.13
N TRP A 6 9.18 -32.06 1.18
CA TRP A 6 10.23 -32.09 0.14
C TRP A 6 10.06 -30.98 -0.91
N ARG A 7 8.82 -30.54 -1.18
CA ARG A 7 8.53 -29.46 -2.15
C ARG A 7 9.02 -28.08 -1.68
N TRP A 8 8.88 -27.79 -0.38
CA TRP A 8 9.37 -26.53 0.20
C TRP A 8 10.88 -26.56 0.48
N ALA A 9 11.42 -27.70 0.91
CA ALA A 9 12.84 -27.84 1.21
C ALA A 9 13.72 -27.58 -0.03
N GLY A 10 13.31 -28.06 -1.22
CA GLY A 10 14.02 -27.79 -2.48
C GLY A 10 13.96 -26.33 -2.94
N LEU A 11 12.83 -25.64 -2.73
CA LEU A 11 12.70 -24.20 -2.99
C LEU A 11 13.52 -23.36 -2.01
N LEU A 12 13.57 -23.75 -0.73
CA LEU A 12 14.35 -23.07 0.29
C LEU A 12 15.86 -23.35 0.16
N ALA A 13 16.28 -24.36 -0.60
CA ALA A 13 17.70 -24.63 -0.83
C ALA A 13 18.34 -23.54 -1.72
N ALA A 14 17.63 -23.02 -2.73
CA ALA A 14 18.14 -21.97 -3.61
C ALA A 14 18.14 -20.59 -2.92
N LYS A 15 19.31 -19.93 -2.90
CA LYS A 15 19.49 -18.60 -2.29
C LYS A 15 18.57 -17.54 -2.90
N GLU A 16 18.31 -17.62 -4.20
CA GLU A 16 17.44 -16.68 -4.93
C GLU A 16 15.96 -16.84 -4.58
N ALA A 17 15.48 -18.08 -4.43
CA ALA A 17 14.10 -18.35 -4.06
C ALA A 17 13.81 -17.88 -2.63
N ARG A 18 14.75 -18.09 -1.69
CA ARG A 18 14.68 -17.52 -0.33
C ARG A 18 14.56 -16.00 -0.33
N ARG A 19 15.38 -15.32 -1.14
CA ARG A 19 15.34 -13.84 -1.23
C ARG A 19 13.99 -13.34 -1.73
N LYS A 20 13.40 -13.99 -2.75
CA LYS A 20 12.06 -13.66 -3.25
C LYS A 20 10.97 -13.91 -2.19
N MET A 21 11.09 -15.01 -1.46
CA MET A 21 10.15 -15.42 -0.41
C MET A 21 10.15 -14.50 0.82
N LEU A 22 11.22 -13.75 1.06
CA LEU A 22 11.27 -12.71 2.09
C LEU A 22 10.93 -11.32 1.54
N ALA A 23 11.47 -10.96 0.37
CA ALA A 23 11.31 -9.62 -0.19
C ALA A 23 9.86 -9.31 -0.59
N VAL A 24 9.14 -10.29 -1.15
CA VAL A 24 7.79 -10.05 -1.67
C VAL A 24 6.77 -9.84 -0.54
N PRO A 25 6.70 -10.67 0.52
CA PRO A 25 5.84 -10.37 1.67
C PRO A 25 6.16 -9.01 2.32
N LEU A 26 7.44 -8.63 2.39
CA LEU A 26 7.82 -7.31 2.92
C LEU A 26 7.26 -6.16 2.05
N MET A 27 7.30 -6.30 0.71
CA MET A 27 6.69 -5.32 -0.19
C MET A 27 5.18 -5.20 0.04
N TRP A 28 4.50 -6.32 0.29
CA TRP A 28 3.08 -6.35 0.65
C TRP A 28 2.79 -5.69 2.00
N MET A 29 3.65 -5.90 3.00
CA MET A 29 3.54 -5.26 4.30
C MET A 29 3.71 -3.75 4.19
N VAL A 30 4.72 -3.26 3.47
CA VAL A 30 4.93 -1.81 3.24
C VAL A 30 3.72 -1.20 2.55
N CYS A 31 3.20 -1.86 1.51
CA CYS A 31 1.96 -1.46 0.82
C CYS A 31 0.80 -1.33 1.80
N ALA A 32 0.62 -2.33 2.68
CA ALA A 32 -0.46 -2.35 3.65
C ALA A 32 -0.33 -1.25 4.70
N VAL A 33 0.86 -1.04 5.25
CA VAL A 33 1.08 0.04 6.22
C VAL A 33 0.75 1.39 5.59
N ALA A 34 1.24 1.66 4.37
CA ALA A 34 0.99 2.93 3.71
C ALA A 34 -0.50 3.13 3.35
N TYR A 35 -1.15 2.12 2.78
CA TYR A 35 -2.56 2.18 2.40
C TYR A 35 -3.50 2.31 3.60
N TYR A 36 -3.37 1.43 4.59
CA TYR A 36 -4.22 1.48 5.78
C TYR A 36 -3.91 2.69 6.66
N GLY A 37 -2.65 3.16 6.64
CA GLY A 37 -2.23 4.39 7.31
C GLY A 37 -2.95 5.60 6.72
N HIS A 38 -3.00 5.71 5.39
CA HIS A 38 -3.77 6.76 4.72
C HIS A 38 -5.28 6.63 4.99
N VAL A 39 -5.85 5.42 4.90
CA VAL A 39 -7.29 5.19 5.20
C VAL A 39 -7.66 5.66 6.60
N PHE A 40 -6.80 5.40 7.58
CA PHE A 40 -7.04 5.80 8.97
C PHE A 40 -6.77 7.29 9.20
N ALA A 41 -5.70 7.83 8.60
CA ALA A 41 -5.30 9.23 8.77
C ALA A 41 -6.24 10.21 8.05
N TYR A 42 -6.74 9.86 6.87
CA TYR A 42 -7.49 10.76 6.00
C TYR A 42 -8.71 11.42 6.68
N PRO A 43 -9.66 10.67 7.29
CA PRO A 43 -10.80 11.31 7.96
C PRO A 43 -10.39 12.19 9.15
N LEU A 44 -9.34 11.81 9.89
CA LEU A 44 -8.81 12.60 11.01
C LEU A 44 -8.21 13.93 10.54
N VAL A 45 -7.50 13.91 9.41
CA VAL A 45 -6.91 15.12 8.84
C VAL A 45 -7.97 16.05 8.25
N LEU A 46 -9.03 15.50 7.62
CA LEU A 46 -10.16 16.32 7.16
C LEU A 46 -10.85 17.04 8.31
N GLU A 47 -10.97 16.38 9.47
CA GLU A 47 -11.49 16.98 10.69
C GLU A 47 -10.55 18.05 11.25
N SER A 48 -9.29 17.70 11.49
CA SER A 48 -8.36 18.60 12.18
C SER A 48 -7.94 19.81 11.34
N ARG A 49 -7.87 19.66 10.01
CA ARG A 49 -7.37 20.70 9.09
C ARG A 49 -8.47 21.57 8.51
N LEU A 50 -9.58 20.96 8.09
CA LEU A 50 -10.65 21.66 7.37
C LEU A 50 -11.90 21.89 8.23
N ALA A 51 -11.91 21.43 9.49
CA ALA A 51 -13.07 21.48 10.39
C ALA A 51 -14.35 20.93 9.73
N MET A 52 -14.18 19.95 8.83
CA MET A 52 -15.23 19.48 7.95
C MET A 52 -16.26 18.65 8.75
N PRO A 53 -17.57 18.91 8.60
CA PRO A 53 -18.61 18.20 9.34
C PRO A 53 -18.65 16.72 8.94
N ALA A 54 -19.16 15.87 9.83
CA ALA A 54 -19.11 14.42 9.66
C ALA A 54 -19.71 13.96 8.31
N GLN A 55 -20.82 14.55 7.89
CA GLN A 55 -21.53 14.18 6.66
C GLN A 55 -20.68 14.44 5.40
N ASP A 56 -20.03 15.59 5.30
CA ASP A 56 -19.15 15.94 4.19
C ASP A 56 -17.88 15.09 4.18
N ARG A 57 -17.35 14.72 5.36
CA ARG A 57 -16.21 13.79 5.47
C ARG A 57 -16.56 12.41 4.94
N PHE A 58 -17.76 11.90 5.23
CA PHE A 58 -18.21 10.61 4.67
C PHE A 58 -18.23 10.66 3.14
N VAL A 59 -18.74 11.74 2.56
CA VAL A 59 -18.75 11.94 1.10
C VAL A 59 -17.31 12.00 0.56
N ALA A 60 -16.41 12.75 1.20
CA ALA A 60 -15.02 12.85 0.77
C ALA A 60 -14.27 11.52 0.82
N VAL A 61 -14.51 10.70 1.86
CA VAL A 61 -13.94 9.35 1.99
C VAL A 61 -14.55 8.39 0.94
N MET A 62 -15.85 8.48 0.70
CA MET A 62 -16.53 7.69 -0.33
C MET A 62 -15.98 8.00 -1.73
N LEU A 63 -15.82 9.29 -2.05
CA LEU A 63 -15.21 9.72 -3.31
C LEU A 63 -13.76 9.25 -3.41
N ALA A 64 -12.97 9.35 -2.33
CA ALA A 64 -11.61 8.83 -2.32
C ALA A 64 -11.56 7.31 -2.59
N GLY A 65 -12.54 6.54 -2.11
CA GLY A 65 -12.72 5.13 -2.44
C GLY A 65 -13.12 4.90 -3.91
N ALA A 66 -13.98 5.74 -4.48
CA ALA A 66 -14.40 5.61 -5.88
C ALA A 66 -13.23 5.83 -6.87
N VAL A 67 -12.31 6.75 -6.57
CA VAL A 67 -11.12 7.02 -7.40
C VAL A 67 -10.13 5.84 -7.40
N GLU A 68 -10.23 4.91 -6.46
CA GLU A 68 -9.40 3.69 -6.48
C GLU A 68 -9.62 2.83 -7.72
N ILE A 69 -10.85 2.77 -8.24
CA ILE A 69 -11.22 1.95 -9.40
C ILE A 69 -10.44 2.35 -10.66
N PRO A 70 -10.47 3.63 -11.11
CA PRO A 70 -9.63 4.06 -12.23
C PRO A 70 -8.15 3.97 -11.91
N GLY A 71 -7.75 4.18 -10.64
CA GLY A 71 -6.36 4.02 -10.21
C GLY A 71 -5.79 2.60 -10.45
N VAL A 72 -6.60 1.57 -10.21
CA VAL A 72 -6.23 0.16 -10.50
C VAL A 72 -6.08 -0.06 -12.01
N ALA A 73 -6.99 0.49 -12.82
CA ALA A 73 -6.91 0.36 -14.28
C ALA A 73 -5.64 1.01 -14.83
N VAL A 74 -5.31 2.23 -14.38
CA VAL A 74 -4.06 2.91 -14.73
C VAL A 74 -2.85 2.09 -14.28
N GLY A 75 -2.88 1.56 -13.07
CA GLY A 75 -1.85 0.68 -12.54
C GLY A 75 -1.62 -0.56 -13.41
N ALA A 76 -2.71 -1.22 -13.85
CA ALA A 76 -2.64 -2.37 -14.75
C ALA A 76 -2.05 -2.00 -16.12
N CYS A 77 -2.53 -0.92 -16.74
CA CYS A 77 -2.01 -0.45 -18.02
C CYS A 77 -0.52 -0.11 -17.95
N LEU A 78 -0.05 0.49 -16.84
CA LEU A 78 1.36 0.89 -16.67
C LEU A 78 2.33 -0.29 -16.53
N ILE A 79 1.85 -1.47 -16.17
CA ILE A 79 2.66 -2.70 -16.13
C ILE A 79 2.99 -3.18 -17.55
N ASP A 80 2.03 -3.05 -18.46
CA ASP A 80 2.10 -3.58 -19.83
C ASP A 80 2.79 -2.61 -20.80
N VAL A 81 3.11 -1.39 -20.37
CA VAL A 81 3.91 -0.44 -21.14
C VAL A 81 5.31 -1.01 -21.37
N ARG A 82 5.65 -1.19 -22.65
CA ARG A 82 6.97 -1.65 -23.09
C ARG A 82 8.07 -0.76 -22.52
N GLY A 83 8.99 -1.35 -21.76
CA GLY A 83 10.18 -0.67 -21.22
C GLY A 83 10.10 -0.25 -19.75
N VAL A 84 8.90 -0.11 -19.16
CA VAL A 84 8.77 0.27 -17.75
C VAL A 84 9.00 -0.94 -16.85
N GLY A 85 8.39 -2.09 -17.16
CA GLY A 85 8.61 -3.33 -16.42
C GLY A 85 8.11 -3.29 -14.95
N ARG A 86 7.78 -4.46 -14.40
CA ARG A 86 7.06 -4.57 -13.11
C ARG A 86 7.75 -3.91 -11.92
N ARG A 87 9.09 -3.98 -11.85
CA ARG A 87 9.86 -3.44 -10.72
C ARG A 87 9.91 -1.91 -10.73
N LEU A 88 10.10 -1.29 -11.90
CA LEU A 88 10.15 0.17 -11.98
C LEU A 88 8.75 0.76 -11.82
N SER A 89 7.69 0.08 -12.27
CA SER A 89 6.32 0.52 -12.00
C SER A 89 6.06 0.60 -10.49
N ILE A 90 6.36 -0.46 -9.73
CA ILE A 90 6.18 -0.47 -8.26
C ILE A 90 6.99 0.64 -7.61
N LEU A 91 8.27 0.79 -7.98
CA LEU A 91 9.14 1.83 -7.44
C LEU A 91 8.62 3.23 -7.77
N GLY A 92 8.20 3.46 -9.02
CA GLY A 92 7.65 4.74 -9.48
C GLY A 92 6.40 5.13 -8.73
N PHE A 93 5.47 4.19 -8.52
CA PHE A 93 4.26 4.44 -7.72
C PHE A 93 4.60 4.77 -6.26
N TYR A 94 5.55 4.06 -5.64
CA TYR A 94 5.96 4.37 -4.27
C TYR A 94 6.65 5.73 -4.15
N LEU A 95 7.54 6.08 -5.08
CA LEU A 95 8.20 7.39 -5.10
C LEU A 95 7.20 8.51 -5.34
N ALA A 96 6.26 8.32 -6.26
CA ALA A 96 5.17 9.26 -6.51
C ALA A 96 4.29 9.41 -5.26
N ALA A 97 3.89 8.30 -4.61
CA ALA A 97 3.11 8.33 -3.38
C ALA A 97 3.86 9.06 -2.25
N ALA A 98 5.17 8.80 -2.09
CA ALA A 98 5.99 9.50 -1.11
C ALA A 98 6.06 11.02 -1.40
N ALA A 99 6.29 11.40 -2.65
CA ALA A 99 6.31 12.80 -3.06
C ALA A 99 4.97 13.50 -2.81
N THR A 100 3.85 12.85 -3.16
CA THR A 100 2.50 13.39 -2.91
C THR A 100 2.18 13.46 -1.41
N ALA A 101 2.59 12.47 -0.62
CA ALA A 101 2.40 12.49 0.83
C ALA A 101 3.18 13.61 1.53
N LEU A 102 4.38 13.92 1.03
CA LEU A 102 5.21 15.02 1.55
C LEU A 102 4.72 16.40 1.09
N SER A 103 4.15 16.51 -0.12
CA SER A 103 3.68 17.79 -0.66
C SER A 103 2.25 18.13 -0.23
N ALA A 104 1.37 17.16 0.02
CA ALA A 104 -0.03 17.41 0.40
C ALA A 104 -0.18 18.31 1.64
N PRO A 105 0.61 18.19 2.72
CA PRO A 105 0.55 19.11 3.85
C PRO A 105 0.85 20.57 3.48
N LEU A 106 1.66 20.81 2.44
CA LEU A 106 2.07 22.16 2.02
C LEU A 106 0.98 22.89 1.21
N LEU A 107 -0.04 22.17 0.72
CA LEU A 107 -1.13 22.75 -0.06
C LEU A 107 -2.12 23.48 0.86
N MET A 108 -2.15 24.82 0.76
CA MET A 108 -3.06 25.65 1.57
C MET A 108 -4.49 25.66 1.01
N ASP A 109 -4.66 25.45 -0.28
CA ASP A 109 -5.99 25.36 -0.90
C ASP A 109 -6.67 24.03 -0.58
N ALA A 110 -7.92 24.10 -0.13
CA ALA A 110 -8.68 22.93 0.30
C ALA A 110 -8.97 21.97 -0.86
N SER A 111 -9.26 22.50 -2.06
CA SER A 111 -9.55 21.68 -3.23
C SER A 111 -8.30 20.94 -3.72
N ALA A 112 -7.16 21.63 -3.75
CA ALA A 112 -5.86 21.04 -4.05
C ALA A 112 -5.46 19.97 -3.03
N PHE A 113 -5.71 20.22 -1.74
CA PHE A 113 -5.45 19.24 -0.67
C PHE A 113 -6.28 17.96 -0.84
N LEU A 114 -7.57 18.09 -1.14
CA LEU A 114 -8.47 16.95 -1.38
C LEU A 114 -8.02 16.16 -2.62
N ALA A 115 -7.74 16.85 -3.73
CA ALA A 115 -7.27 16.23 -4.96
C ALA A 115 -5.93 15.49 -4.76
N ALA A 116 -4.99 16.07 -4.03
CA ALA A 116 -3.71 15.44 -3.71
C ALA A 116 -3.90 14.17 -2.85
N ASN A 117 -4.83 14.18 -1.90
CA ASN A 117 -5.14 12.98 -1.10
C ASN A 117 -5.84 11.89 -1.91
N MET A 118 -6.73 12.25 -2.83
CA MET A 118 -7.32 11.29 -3.77
C MET A 118 -6.26 10.68 -4.68
N LEU A 119 -5.36 11.50 -5.22
CA LEU A 119 -4.22 11.03 -6.00
C LEU A 119 -3.35 10.09 -5.17
N LEU A 120 -2.98 10.48 -3.95
CA LEU A 120 -2.21 9.64 -3.03
C LEU A 120 -2.89 8.29 -2.79
N LYS A 121 -4.21 8.26 -2.56
CA LYS A 121 -4.99 7.03 -2.39
C LYS A 121 -4.80 6.09 -3.59
N THR A 122 -4.91 6.61 -4.81
CA THR A 122 -4.71 5.82 -6.03
C THR A 122 -3.28 5.32 -6.20
N LEU A 123 -2.29 6.17 -5.92
CA LEU A 123 -0.87 5.83 -6.01
C LEU A 123 -0.48 4.74 -4.99
N LEU A 124 -1.15 4.67 -3.85
CA LEU A 124 -0.98 3.62 -2.85
C LEU A 124 -1.69 2.31 -3.24
N ASN A 125 -2.83 2.41 -3.94
CA ASN A 125 -3.60 1.24 -4.36
C ASN A 125 -3.05 0.55 -5.63
N ALA A 126 -2.50 1.31 -6.58
CA ALA A 126 -1.96 0.76 -7.82
C ALA A 126 -0.88 -0.32 -7.59
N PRO A 127 0.13 -0.13 -6.71
CA PRO A 127 1.12 -1.16 -6.36
C PRO A 127 0.54 -2.47 -5.87
N PHE A 128 -0.59 -2.45 -5.13
CA PHE A 128 -1.24 -3.69 -4.68
C PHE A 128 -1.64 -4.56 -5.87
N SER A 129 -2.23 -3.95 -6.91
CA SER A 129 -2.64 -4.65 -8.12
C SER A 129 -1.43 -5.29 -8.84
N ILE A 130 -0.30 -4.58 -8.91
CA ILE A 130 0.95 -5.10 -9.47
C ILE A 130 1.51 -6.25 -8.61
N LEU A 131 1.41 -6.12 -7.28
CA LEU A 131 1.91 -7.11 -6.33
C LEU A 131 1.13 -8.44 -6.42
N TRP A 132 -0.17 -8.39 -6.69
CA TRP A 132 -0.98 -9.59 -6.96
C TRP A 132 -0.51 -10.34 -8.21
N VAL A 133 -0.19 -9.63 -9.29
CA VAL A 133 0.27 -10.28 -10.53
C VAL A 133 1.73 -10.75 -10.39
N THR A 134 2.62 -9.92 -9.82
CA THR A 134 4.03 -10.27 -9.67
C THR A 134 4.22 -11.46 -8.73
N THR A 135 3.47 -11.56 -7.64
CA THR A 135 3.50 -12.75 -6.77
C THR A 135 3.12 -14.00 -7.54
N ALA A 136 2.07 -13.95 -8.37
CA ALA A 136 1.65 -15.09 -9.16
C ALA A 136 2.70 -15.55 -10.17
N GLU A 137 3.47 -14.62 -10.76
CA GLU A 137 4.52 -14.93 -11.73
C GLU A 137 5.84 -15.39 -11.10
N LEU A 138 6.17 -14.88 -9.90
CA LEU A 138 7.43 -15.18 -9.22
C LEU A 138 7.51 -16.61 -8.67
N PHE A 139 6.36 -17.19 -8.30
CA PHE A 139 6.30 -18.52 -7.70
C PHE A 139 5.77 -19.57 -8.70
N PRO A 140 6.36 -20.78 -8.70
CA PRO A 140 5.91 -21.87 -9.58
C PRO A 140 4.45 -22.25 -9.27
N THR A 141 3.75 -22.78 -10.27
CA THR A 141 2.31 -23.12 -10.20
C THR A 141 1.93 -23.95 -8.97
N THR A 142 2.82 -24.85 -8.56
CA THR A 142 2.67 -25.73 -7.40
C THR A 142 2.62 -25.01 -6.04
N HIS A 143 3.22 -23.82 -5.94
CA HIS A 143 3.35 -23.04 -4.70
C HIS A 143 2.69 -21.66 -4.77
N ARG A 144 2.22 -21.25 -5.96
CA ARG A 144 1.61 -19.94 -6.23
C ARG A 144 0.54 -19.55 -5.22
N ALA A 145 -0.48 -20.40 -5.04
CA ALA A 145 -1.61 -20.10 -4.16
C ALA A 145 -1.16 -19.88 -2.70
N THR A 146 -0.26 -20.74 -2.22
CA THR A 146 0.28 -20.63 -0.85
C THR A 146 1.13 -19.37 -0.68
N ALA A 147 1.95 -19.04 -1.67
CA ALA A 147 2.79 -17.84 -1.62
C ALA A 147 1.96 -16.56 -1.61
N VAL A 148 0.91 -16.50 -2.43
CA VAL A 148 -0.05 -15.39 -2.44
C VAL A 148 -0.80 -15.29 -1.11
N ALA A 149 -1.23 -16.42 -0.53
CA ALA A 149 -1.88 -16.45 0.78
C ALA A 149 -0.94 -15.96 1.90
N LEU A 150 0.34 -16.36 1.89
CA LEU A 150 1.34 -15.88 2.85
C LEU A 150 1.60 -14.38 2.71
N CYS A 151 1.75 -13.87 1.47
CA CYS A 151 1.96 -12.44 1.23
C CYS A 151 0.75 -11.61 1.68
N SER A 152 -0.46 -12.05 1.32
CA SER A 152 -1.71 -11.42 1.75
C SER A 152 -1.89 -11.47 3.26
N GLY A 153 -1.61 -12.61 3.90
CA GLY A 153 -1.63 -12.76 5.36
C GLY A 153 -0.68 -11.79 6.05
N ALA A 154 0.56 -11.67 5.56
CA ALA A 154 1.53 -10.70 6.07
C ALA A 154 1.03 -9.24 5.93
N ALA A 155 0.40 -8.91 4.79
CA ALA A 155 -0.22 -7.60 4.57
C ALA A 155 -1.34 -7.32 5.58
N ARG A 156 -2.15 -8.31 5.95
CA ARG A 156 -3.21 -8.16 6.95
C ARG A 156 -2.65 -7.95 8.35
N VAL A 157 -1.61 -8.68 8.73
CA VAL A 157 -0.91 -8.45 10.02
C VAL A 157 -0.37 -7.03 10.08
N ALA A 158 0.27 -6.57 9.01
CA ALA A 158 0.73 -5.19 8.90
C ALA A 158 -0.44 -4.19 9.01
N GLY A 159 -1.55 -4.42 8.31
CA GLY A 159 -2.75 -3.58 8.37
C GLY A 159 -3.40 -3.50 9.75
N ILE A 160 -3.41 -4.60 10.52
CA ILE A 160 -3.88 -4.61 11.92
C ILE A 160 -2.95 -3.80 12.82
N ALA A 161 -1.64 -3.87 12.57
CA ALA A 161 -0.65 -3.11 13.32
C ALA A 161 -0.66 -1.60 12.98
N THR A 162 -1.21 -1.18 11.83
CA THR A 162 -1.14 0.21 11.38
C THR A 162 -1.86 1.21 12.28
N PRO A 163 -3.15 1.04 12.66
CA PRO A 163 -3.84 2.01 13.52
C PRO A 163 -3.15 2.28 14.87
N PRO A 164 -2.71 1.27 15.66
CA PRO A 164 -2.02 1.55 16.92
C PRO A 164 -0.66 2.21 16.71
N LEU A 165 0.08 1.84 15.65
CA LEU A 165 1.34 2.51 15.29
C LEU A 165 1.10 3.99 14.93
N PHE A 166 0.04 4.27 14.17
CA PHE A 166 -0.32 5.63 13.79
C PHE A 166 -0.77 6.46 14.99
N ALA A 167 -1.63 5.90 15.84
CA ALA A 167 -2.07 6.56 17.08
C ALA A 167 -0.87 6.88 18.00
N TRP A 168 0.05 5.93 18.16
CA TRP A 168 1.29 6.15 18.90
C TRP A 168 2.15 7.27 18.28
N ALA A 169 2.30 7.28 16.96
CA ALA A 169 3.06 8.32 16.25
C ALA A 169 2.45 9.72 16.46
N LEU A 170 1.11 9.83 16.38
CA LEU A 170 0.40 11.09 16.62
C LEU A 170 0.65 11.63 18.04
N THR A 171 0.56 10.78 19.07
CA THR A 171 0.80 11.24 20.45
C THR A 171 2.22 11.79 20.64
N ARG A 172 3.22 11.25 19.94
CA ARG A 172 4.59 11.76 19.99
C ARG A 172 4.78 13.07 19.24
N SER A 173 4.15 13.24 18.07
CA SER A 173 4.21 14.52 17.35
C SER A 173 3.54 15.64 18.14
N VAL A 174 2.45 15.33 18.85
CA VAL A 174 1.77 16.27 19.74
C VAL A 174 2.66 16.59 20.94
N ALA A 175 3.24 15.59 21.62
CA ALA A 175 4.15 15.82 22.74
C ALA A 175 5.38 16.66 22.35
N ALA A 176 5.94 16.45 21.15
CA ALA A 176 7.06 17.23 20.62
C ALA A 176 6.67 18.66 20.22
N ALA A 177 5.39 18.96 19.99
CA ALA A 177 4.91 20.30 19.68
C ALA A 177 4.62 21.16 20.94
N TYR A 178 4.51 20.52 22.12
CA TYR A 178 4.23 21.17 23.40
C TYR A 178 5.45 21.21 24.35
N MET A 179 6.63 20.76 23.90
CA MET A 179 7.93 20.89 24.58
C MET A 179 8.79 21.90 23.84
#